data_AF-A0A1H2AIS0-F1
#
_entry.id   AF-A0A1H2AIS0-F1
#
_cell.length_a   1.000
_cell.length_b   1.000
_cell.length_c   1.000
_cell.angle_alpha   90.00
_cell.angle_beta   90.00
_cell.angle_gamma   90.00
#
_symmetry.space_group_name_H-M   'P 1'
#
loop_
_entity.id
_entity.type
_entity.pdbx_description
1 polymer ?
#
loop_
_entity_poly.entity_id
_entity_poly.type
_entity_poly.pdbx_seq_one_letter_code
_entity_poly.pdbx_strand_id
1 'polypeptide(L)'
;MTDDEVLAFELGHEVGMHPLFGDGRTAGAGITTTLSRWLGLTCTTCRHTFRVGDRVETSGWDVRHLDPVLNCGTPADHGTGDGENAAAFARGLLEAWPAASGEPVRLSDGDWRLPRRGPGGAGPTCPVCAHTFRPGDMVIVCPCARPVGASGLPPCELAVHRDPVSGLTCWDDWRPDGRLVRCPITHEVPG
;
A
#
# COMPACT_ATOMS: atom_id res chain seq x y z
N MET A 1 -35.24 4.84 13.02
CA MET A 1 -34.33 3.99 12.25
C MET A 1 -33.23 3.60 13.20
N THR A 2 -33.20 2.33 13.56
CA THR A 2 -32.23 1.76 14.50
C THR A 2 -30.90 1.53 13.81
N ASP A 3 -29.81 1.42 14.57
CA ASP A 3 -28.48 1.12 14.01
C ASP A 3 -28.50 -0.21 13.22
N ASP A 4 -29.30 -1.17 13.66
CA ASP A 4 -29.52 -2.45 12.96
C ASP A 4 -30.22 -2.28 11.60
N GLU A 5 -31.16 -1.35 11.48
CA GLU A 5 -31.86 -1.07 10.22
C GLU A 5 -30.96 -0.34 9.21
N VAL A 6 -30.06 0.53 9.68
CA VAL A 6 -29.05 1.17 8.83
C VAL A 6 -28.05 0.13 8.32
N LEU A 7 -27.56 -0.73 9.22
CA LEU A 7 -26.63 -1.80 8.87
C LEU A 7 -27.22 -2.78 7.84
N ALA A 8 -28.50 -3.13 8.01
CA ALA A 8 -29.21 -4.02 7.09
C ALA A 8 -29.43 -3.39 5.70
N PHE A 9 -29.70 -2.08 5.65
CA PHE A 9 -29.86 -1.35 4.39
C PHE A 9 -28.53 -1.24 3.63
N GLU A 10 -27.44 -0.89 4.33
CA GLU A 10 -26.09 -0.84 3.75
C GLU A 10 -25.67 -2.22 3.22
N LEU A 11 -25.96 -3.29 3.98
CA LEU A 11 -25.71 -4.67 3.56
C LEU A 11 -26.49 -5.06 2.30
N GLY A 12 -27.77 -4.67 2.21
CA GLY A 12 -28.61 -4.94 1.04
C GLY A 12 -28.13 -4.20 -0.21
N HIS A 13 -27.67 -2.96 -0.05
CA HIS A 13 -27.09 -2.17 -1.14
C HIS A 13 -25.74 -2.76 -1.60
N GLU A 14 -24.89 -3.22 -0.68
CA GLU A 14 -23.60 -3.85 -0.99
C GLU A 14 -23.73 -5.18 -1.72
N VAL A 15 -24.65 -6.05 -1.29
CA VAL A 15 -24.92 -7.35 -1.96
C VAL A 15 -25.46 -7.13 -3.37
N GLY A 16 -26.26 -6.08 -3.59
CA GLY A 16 -26.75 -5.70 -4.91
C GLY A 16 -25.65 -5.23 -5.87
N MET A 17 -24.58 -4.63 -5.35
CA MET A 17 -23.48 -4.09 -6.16
C MET A 17 -22.40 -5.14 -6.47
N HIS A 18 -22.24 -6.19 -5.63
CA HIS A 18 -21.20 -7.22 -5.80
C HIS A 18 -21.72 -8.66 -5.67
N PRO A 19 -22.27 -9.24 -6.76
CA PRO A 19 -22.85 -10.59 -6.73
C PRO A 19 -21.82 -11.73 -6.51
N LEU A 20 -20.53 -11.42 -6.41
CA LEU A 20 -19.46 -12.42 -6.18
C LEU A 20 -19.28 -12.76 -4.69
N PHE A 21 -19.89 -12.02 -3.77
CA PHE A 21 -19.85 -12.32 -2.34
C PHE A 21 -21.26 -12.70 -1.90
N GLY A 22 -21.58 -14.00 -1.95
CA GLY A 22 -22.82 -14.52 -1.38
C GLY A 22 -22.98 -14.08 0.07
N ASP A 23 -24.15 -13.51 0.39
CA ASP A 23 -24.76 -13.16 1.70
C ASP A 23 -23.88 -12.63 2.86
N GLY A 24 -22.59 -12.37 2.66
CA GLY A 24 -21.65 -11.94 3.68
C GLY A 24 -21.42 -12.94 4.82
N ARG A 25 -21.95 -14.17 4.76
CA ARG A 25 -21.90 -15.14 5.88
C ARG A 25 -20.96 -16.31 5.65
N THR A 26 -20.60 -16.62 4.41
CA THR A 26 -19.63 -17.68 4.13
C THR A 26 -18.21 -17.12 4.16
N ALA A 27 -17.39 -17.64 5.08
CA ALA A 27 -15.97 -17.38 5.05
C ALA A 27 -15.36 -17.90 3.73
N GLY A 28 -14.45 -17.12 3.14
CA GLY A 28 -13.89 -17.48 1.84
C GLY A 28 -12.64 -16.70 1.47
N ALA A 29 -11.82 -17.31 0.62
CA ALA A 29 -10.68 -16.65 -0.01
C ALA A 29 -11.15 -15.79 -1.19
N GLY A 30 -10.56 -14.61 -1.35
CA GLY A 30 -10.88 -13.68 -2.43
C GLY A 30 -9.67 -12.83 -2.84
N ILE A 31 -9.91 -11.93 -3.78
CA ILE A 31 -8.94 -10.93 -4.24
C ILE A 31 -9.56 -9.54 -4.06
N THR A 32 -8.81 -8.61 -3.51
CA THR A 32 -9.21 -7.21 -3.43
C THR A 32 -9.29 -6.60 -4.83
N THR A 33 -10.42 -5.99 -5.16
CA THR A 33 -10.66 -5.30 -6.43
C THR A 33 -10.94 -3.82 -6.15
N THR A 34 -11.11 -3.02 -7.21
CA THR A 34 -11.57 -1.62 -7.10
C THR A 34 -12.96 -1.48 -6.47
N LEU A 35 -13.70 -2.59 -6.44
CA LEU A 35 -15.06 -2.71 -5.94
C LEU A 35 -15.11 -3.32 -4.53
N SER A 36 -13.98 -3.75 -3.98
CA SER A 36 -13.94 -4.33 -2.64
C SER A 36 -14.16 -3.24 -1.58
N ARG A 37 -15.15 -3.43 -0.70
CA ARG A 37 -15.45 -2.49 0.40
C ARG A 37 -14.27 -2.25 1.36
N TRP A 38 -13.34 -3.20 1.43
CA TRP A 38 -12.15 -3.11 2.26
C TRP A 38 -10.97 -2.43 1.58
N LEU A 39 -11.07 -2.05 0.29
CA LEU A 39 -10.01 -1.35 -0.42
C LEU A 39 -9.62 -0.07 0.34
N GLY A 40 -8.32 0.10 0.62
CA GLY A 40 -7.82 1.23 1.39
C GLY A 40 -8.06 1.15 2.90
N LEU A 41 -8.92 0.25 3.40
CA LEU A 41 -9.07 0.03 4.83
C LEU A 41 -7.84 -0.65 5.41
N THR A 42 -7.59 -0.43 6.70
CA THR A 42 -6.46 -1.01 7.42
C THR A 42 -6.84 -2.40 7.95
N CYS A 43 -6.05 -3.42 7.60
CA CYS A 43 -6.19 -4.75 8.17
C CYS A 43 -5.92 -4.69 9.68
N THR A 44 -6.85 -5.22 10.47
CA THR A 44 -6.77 -5.25 11.95
C THR A 44 -5.61 -6.11 12.46
N THR A 45 -5.12 -7.06 11.65
CA THR A 45 -4.04 -7.99 12.01
C THR A 45 -2.65 -7.44 11.68
N CYS A 46 -2.33 -7.17 10.41
CA CYS A 46 -1.00 -6.69 10.02
C CYS A 46 -0.87 -5.16 9.97
N ARG A 47 -1.98 -4.41 10.10
CA ARG A 47 -2.01 -2.94 10.01
C ARG A 47 -1.62 -2.36 8.65
N HIS A 48 -1.47 -3.17 7.61
CA HIS A 48 -1.37 -2.67 6.24
C HIS A 48 -2.75 -2.39 5.65
N THR A 49 -2.80 -1.42 4.75
CA THR A 49 -3.99 -1.16 3.94
C THR A 49 -4.18 -2.26 2.88
N PHE A 50 -5.42 -2.61 2.57
CA PHE A 50 -5.73 -3.46 1.42
C PHE A 50 -5.56 -2.69 0.10
N ARG A 51 -4.94 -3.35 -0.87
CA ARG A 51 -4.64 -2.88 -2.23
C ARG A 51 -5.31 -3.79 -3.26
N VAL A 52 -5.58 -3.26 -4.45
CA VAL A 52 -6.04 -4.09 -5.57
C VAL A 52 -5.04 -5.23 -5.83
N GLY A 53 -5.54 -6.45 -6.04
CA GLY A 53 -4.73 -7.64 -6.24
C GLY A 53 -4.37 -8.41 -4.96
N ASP A 54 -4.60 -7.82 -3.77
CA ASP A 54 -4.34 -8.54 -2.52
C ASP A 54 -5.22 -9.77 -2.38
N ARG A 55 -4.60 -10.91 -2.11
CA ARG A 55 -5.32 -12.11 -1.67
C ARG A 55 -5.80 -11.88 -0.23
N VAL A 56 -7.07 -12.15 0.02
CA VAL A 56 -7.70 -11.95 1.32
C VAL A 56 -8.52 -13.15 1.75
N GLU A 57 -8.69 -13.30 3.05
CA GLU A 57 -9.69 -14.16 3.66
C GLU A 57 -10.76 -13.26 4.29
N THR A 58 -12.02 -13.54 3.99
CA THR A 58 -13.16 -12.85 4.58
C THR A 58 -13.89 -13.79 5.55
N SER A 59 -14.37 -13.24 6.67
CA SER A 59 -15.22 -13.94 7.63
C SER A 59 -16.20 -12.94 8.24
N GLY A 60 -17.40 -12.86 7.67
CA GLY A 60 -18.36 -11.82 8.05
C GLY A 60 -17.86 -10.42 7.65
N TRP A 61 -17.65 -9.58 8.66
CA TRP A 61 -17.07 -8.24 8.50
C TRP A 61 -15.54 -8.20 8.63
N ASP A 62 -14.93 -9.28 9.12
CA ASP A 62 -13.48 -9.35 9.25
C ASP A 62 -12.84 -9.69 7.90
N VAL A 63 -11.79 -8.95 7.54
CA VAL A 63 -11.01 -9.18 6.32
C VAL A 63 -9.54 -9.19 6.71
N ARG A 64 -8.81 -10.19 6.21
CA ARG A 64 -7.38 -10.39 6.50
C ARG A 64 -6.61 -10.66 5.23
N HIS A 65 -5.37 -10.20 5.16
CA HIS A 65 -4.49 -10.56 4.05
C HIS A 65 -4.14 -12.05 4.11
N LEU A 66 -3.98 -12.68 2.95
CA LEU A 66 -3.42 -14.03 2.80
C LEU A 66 -1.97 -14.00 2.30
N ASP A 67 -1.34 -12.82 2.33
CA ASP A 67 0.08 -12.66 2.01
C ASP A 67 0.94 -13.14 3.20
N PRO A 68 1.83 -14.14 3.00
CA PRO A 68 2.73 -14.64 4.05
C PRO A 68 3.65 -13.57 4.60
N VAL A 69 4.12 -12.64 3.77
CA VAL A 69 5.02 -11.58 4.21
C VAL A 69 4.33 -10.73 5.27
N LEU A 70 3.01 -10.57 5.15
CA LEU A 70 2.19 -9.82 6.09
C LEU A 70 1.75 -10.63 7.31
N ASN A 71 1.99 -11.96 7.32
CA ASN A 71 1.60 -12.96 8.31
C ASN A 71 0.27 -12.66 9.05
N CYS A 72 -0.82 -12.51 8.28
CA CYS A 72 -2.17 -12.22 8.79
C CYS A 72 -3.01 -13.46 9.13
N GLY A 73 -2.63 -14.62 8.61
CA GLY A 73 -3.37 -15.88 8.75
C GLY A 73 -2.48 -17.08 8.47
N THR A 74 -3.09 -18.26 8.39
CA THR A 74 -2.41 -19.49 8.00
C THR A 74 -1.82 -19.32 6.60
N PRO A 75 -0.54 -19.67 6.36
CA PRO A 75 0.04 -19.57 5.03
C PRO A 75 -0.85 -20.36 4.06
N ALA A 76 -1.41 -19.68 3.06
CA ALA A 76 -1.99 -20.38 1.93
C ALA A 76 -0.85 -21.12 1.22
N ASP A 77 -1.13 -22.29 0.64
CA ASP A 77 -0.14 -23.00 -0.16
C ASP A 77 0.28 -22.09 -1.33
N HIS A 78 1.54 -21.62 -1.29
CA HIS A 78 2.08 -20.80 -2.35
C HIS A 78 2.54 -21.74 -3.44
N GLY A 79 1.89 -21.68 -4.60
CA GLY A 79 2.52 -22.20 -5.81
C GLY A 79 3.92 -21.62 -5.89
N THR A 80 4.93 -22.48 -5.95
CA THR A 80 6.34 -22.11 -6.07
C THR A 80 6.54 -21.43 -7.42
N GLY A 81 6.18 -20.16 -7.50
CA GLY A 81 6.50 -19.31 -8.64
C GLY A 81 8.01 -19.09 -8.68
N ASP A 82 8.56 -19.11 -9.89
CA ASP A 82 9.98 -18.97 -10.16
C ASP A 82 10.47 -17.55 -9.78
N GLY A 83 10.85 -17.39 -8.51
CA GLY A 83 11.21 -16.10 -7.92
C GLY A 83 12.42 -15.44 -8.58
N GLU A 84 13.28 -16.22 -9.26
CA GLU A 84 14.41 -15.70 -10.01
C GLU A 84 13.95 -14.91 -11.24
N ASN A 85 12.96 -15.44 -11.98
CA ASN A 85 12.37 -14.75 -13.13
C ASN A 85 11.66 -13.46 -12.73
N ALA A 86 10.93 -13.46 -11.60
CA ALA A 86 10.26 -12.27 -11.09
C ALA A 86 11.26 -11.16 -10.72
N ALA A 87 12.36 -11.52 -10.05
CA ALA A 87 13.41 -10.56 -9.69
C ALA A 87 14.15 -10.01 -10.90
N ALA A 88 14.44 -10.85 -11.91
CA ALA A 88 15.05 -10.43 -13.17
C ALA A 88 14.14 -9.48 -13.96
N PHE A 89 12.85 -9.80 -14.07
CA PHE A 89 11.85 -8.95 -14.71
C PHE A 89 11.73 -7.59 -14.01
N ALA A 90 11.62 -7.59 -12.68
CA ALA A 90 11.55 -6.35 -11.89
C ALA A 90 12.77 -5.46 -12.12
N ARG A 91 13.97 -6.04 -12.21
CA ARG A 91 15.21 -5.31 -12.50
C ARG A 91 15.19 -4.71 -13.90
N GLY A 92 14.84 -5.50 -14.91
CA GLY A 92 14.76 -5.02 -16.30
C GLY A 92 13.72 -3.90 -16.46
N LEU A 93 12.59 -3.98 -15.75
CA LEU A 93 11.57 -2.91 -15.75
C LEU A 93 12.11 -1.60 -15.17
N LEU A 94 12.88 -1.65 -14.08
CA LEU A 94 13.49 -0.47 -13.47
C LEU A 94 14.59 0.15 -14.33
N GLU A 95 15.38 -0.68 -15.00
CA GLU A 95 16.41 -0.23 -15.95
C GLU A 95 15.78 0.45 -17.17
N ALA A 96 14.67 -0.09 -17.67
CA ALA A 96 13.92 0.48 -18.81
C ALA A 96 13.11 1.73 -18.43
N TRP A 97 12.74 1.88 -17.16
CA TRP A 97 11.96 3.01 -16.66
C TRP A 97 12.65 3.69 -15.46
N PRO A 98 13.74 4.45 -15.70
CA PRO A 98 14.45 5.15 -14.65
C PRO A 98 13.58 6.24 -14.01
N ALA A 99 13.84 6.53 -12.73
CA ALA A 99 13.17 7.64 -12.05
C ALA A 99 13.59 8.96 -12.71
N ALA A 100 12.61 9.80 -13.03
CA ALA A 100 12.90 11.13 -13.54
C ALA A 100 13.65 11.99 -12.51
N SER A 101 13.55 11.65 -11.22
CA SER A 101 14.36 12.20 -10.13
C SER A 101 14.18 11.38 -8.84
N GLY A 102 15.18 11.46 -7.95
CA GLY A 102 15.22 10.68 -6.71
C GLY A 102 15.69 9.24 -6.97
N GLU A 103 16.35 8.65 -5.98
CA GLU A 103 16.79 7.26 -6.05
C GLU A 103 15.70 6.34 -5.46
N PRO A 104 15.20 5.35 -6.23
CA PRO A 104 14.29 4.35 -5.68
C PRO A 104 14.99 3.49 -4.63
N VAL A 105 14.36 3.38 -3.46
CA VAL A 105 14.80 2.55 -2.34
C VAL A 105 13.80 1.41 -2.17
N ARG A 106 14.30 0.19 -2.06
CA ARG A 106 13.48 -0.98 -1.69
C ARG A 106 13.46 -1.12 -0.17
N LEU A 107 12.27 -1.16 0.42
CA LEU A 107 12.11 -1.24 1.86
C LEU A 107 12.41 -2.66 2.36
N SER A 108 13.20 -2.74 3.43
CA SER A 108 13.43 -4.00 4.15
C SER A 108 12.35 -4.25 5.20
N ASP A 109 12.18 -5.50 5.65
CA ASP A 109 11.23 -5.90 6.69
C ASP A 109 11.39 -5.13 8.02
N GLY A 110 12.58 -4.59 8.28
CA GLY A 110 12.88 -3.79 9.47
C GLY A 110 12.75 -2.28 9.29
N ASP A 111 12.33 -1.79 8.12
CA ASP A 111 12.23 -0.36 7.86
C ASP A 111 11.17 0.30 8.77
N TRP A 112 11.53 1.43 9.37
CA TRP A 112 10.66 2.13 10.32
C TRP A 112 9.38 2.69 9.68
N ARG A 113 9.35 2.82 8.35
CA ARG A 113 8.17 3.27 7.59
C ARG A 113 7.10 2.19 7.47
N LEU A 114 7.39 0.96 7.88
CA LEU A 114 6.41 -0.12 7.90
C LEU A 114 5.55 -0.05 9.17
N PRO A 115 4.23 -0.30 9.05
CA PRO A 115 3.38 -0.54 10.21
C PRO A 115 3.95 -1.62 11.13
N ARG A 116 3.95 -1.35 12.44
CA ARG A 116 4.36 -2.33 13.45
C ARG A 116 3.15 -3.10 13.95
N ARG A 117 3.36 -4.37 14.30
CA ARG A 117 2.33 -5.18 14.95
C ARG A 117 2.06 -4.66 16.37
N GLY A 118 0.78 -4.60 16.75
CA GLY A 118 0.34 -4.24 18.09
C GLY A 118 -0.36 -2.86 18.19
N PRO A 119 -0.74 -2.46 19.42
CA PRO A 119 -1.38 -1.17 19.68
C PRO A 119 -0.46 -0.01 19.30
N GLY A 120 -0.97 0.98 18.56
CA GLY A 120 -0.24 2.19 18.17
C GLY A 120 0.76 2.05 17.00
N GLY A 121 0.87 0.88 16.38
CA GLY A 121 1.82 0.61 15.29
C GLY A 121 1.43 1.13 13.90
N ALA A 122 0.74 2.26 13.79
CA ALA A 122 0.44 2.85 12.48
C ALA A 122 1.74 3.36 11.85
N GLY A 123 2.17 2.73 10.75
CA GLY A 123 3.26 3.23 9.93
C GLY A 123 2.80 4.42 9.07
N PRO A 124 3.72 5.24 8.56
CA PRO A 124 3.39 6.26 7.58
C PRO A 124 2.73 5.65 6.34
N THR A 125 1.91 6.46 5.67
CA THR A 125 1.26 6.12 4.40
C THR A 125 1.86 6.96 3.28
N CYS A 126 1.81 6.43 2.05
CA CYS A 126 2.09 7.22 0.86
C CYS A 126 1.10 8.40 0.79
N PRO A 127 1.56 9.64 0.60
CA PRO A 127 0.69 10.82 0.58
C PRO A 127 -0.19 10.91 -0.68
N VAL A 128 0.11 10.11 -1.71
CA VAL A 128 -0.60 10.12 -2.99
C VAL A 128 -1.73 9.09 -3.00
N CYS A 129 -1.46 7.83 -2.64
CA CYS A 129 -2.45 6.76 -2.68
C CYS A 129 -3.01 6.37 -1.30
N ALA A 130 -2.53 6.99 -0.21
CA ALA A 130 -2.89 6.68 1.17
C ALA A 130 -2.61 5.22 1.61
N HIS A 131 -1.97 4.39 0.78
CA HIS A 131 -1.58 3.04 1.17
C HIS A 131 -0.37 3.05 2.11
N THR A 132 -0.38 2.18 3.11
CA THR A 132 0.79 1.89 3.95
C THR A 132 1.91 1.28 3.11
N PHE A 133 3.16 1.49 3.50
CA PHE A 133 4.29 0.77 2.90
C PHE A 133 4.37 -0.69 3.36
N ARG A 134 4.89 -1.57 2.53
CA ARG A 134 5.13 -3.00 2.79
C ARG A 134 6.60 -3.36 2.61
N PRO A 135 7.07 -4.46 3.23
CA PRO A 135 8.37 -5.00 2.89
C PRO A 135 8.47 -5.29 1.39
N GLY A 136 9.60 -4.95 0.80
CA GLY A 136 9.84 -5.10 -0.63
C GLY A 136 9.23 -4.00 -1.49
N ASP A 137 8.33 -3.14 -0.99
CA ASP A 137 7.87 -1.98 -1.77
C ASP A 137 9.07 -1.14 -2.21
N MET A 138 9.00 -0.63 -3.44
CA MET A 138 9.90 0.42 -3.91
C MET A 138 9.29 1.79 -3.68
N VAL A 139 10.07 2.68 -3.09
CA VAL A 139 9.66 4.04 -2.77
C VAL A 139 10.73 5.03 -3.18
N ILE A 140 10.35 6.28 -3.37
CA ILE A 140 11.31 7.40 -3.37
C ILE A 140 11.11 8.18 -2.09
N VAL A 141 12.21 8.38 -1.36
CA VAL A 141 12.27 9.33 -0.26
C VAL A 141 12.46 10.72 -0.85
N CYS A 142 11.65 11.70 -0.43
CA CYS A 142 11.67 13.04 -1.00
C CYS A 142 13.11 13.60 -1.02
N PRO A 143 13.65 13.95 -2.20
CA PRO A 143 15.00 14.50 -2.32
C PRO A 143 15.09 15.94 -1.78
N CYS A 144 13.98 16.50 -1.31
CA CYS A 144 13.90 17.82 -0.72
C CYS A 144 14.60 17.95 0.64
N ALA A 145 15.18 16.87 1.18
CA ALA A 145 16.02 16.92 2.36
C ALA A 145 17.22 17.86 2.12
N ARG A 146 17.11 19.11 2.58
CA ARG A 146 18.27 20.00 2.69
C ARG A 146 19.16 19.49 3.84
N PRO A 147 20.49 19.56 3.74
CA PRO A 147 21.36 19.21 4.85
C PRO A 147 21.01 20.05 6.08
N VAL A 148 20.98 19.38 7.24
CA VAL A 148 20.74 19.96 8.56
C VAL A 148 21.76 21.08 8.77
N GLY A 149 21.34 22.32 8.56
CA GLY A 149 22.24 23.49 8.60
C GLY A 149 21.74 24.70 7.80
N ALA A 150 20.97 24.50 6.72
CA ALA A 150 20.42 25.62 5.94
C ALA A 150 19.14 26.24 6.56
N SER A 151 18.35 25.43 7.28
CA SER A 151 17.07 25.85 7.90
C SER A 151 16.86 25.31 9.33
N GLY A 152 17.78 24.48 9.84
CA GLY A 152 17.63 23.83 11.15
C GLY A 152 16.54 22.75 11.23
N LEU A 153 15.84 22.45 10.14
CA LEU A 153 14.81 21.41 10.07
C LEU A 153 15.42 20.02 9.82
N PRO A 154 14.80 18.94 10.34
CA PRO A 154 15.20 17.57 10.02
C PRO A 154 15.02 17.28 8.51
N PRO A 155 15.77 16.31 7.96
CA PRO A 155 15.61 15.92 6.56
C PRO A 155 14.18 15.46 6.28
N CYS A 156 13.68 15.73 5.07
CA CYS A 156 12.35 15.26 4.69
C CYS A 156 12.39 13.75 4.52
N GLU A 157 11.67 13.04 5.39
CA GLU A 157 11.60 11.57 5.38
C GLU A 157 10.36 11.02 4.65
N LEU A 158 9.62 11.91 3.97
CA LEU A 158 8.44 11.55 3.20
C LEU A 158 8.82 10.50 2.13
N ALA A 159 8.18 9.34 2.18
CA ALA A 159 8.28 8.33 1.15
C ALA A 159 7.03 8.38 0.25
N VAL A 160 7.21 8.10 -1.03
CA VAL A 160 6.14 7.97 -2.03
C VAL A 160 6.37 6.68 -2.80
N HIS A 161 5.33 5.90 -3.07
CA HIS A 161 5.45 4.68 -3.85
C HIS A 161 6.00 4.96 -5.26
N ARG A 162 6.94 4.11 -5.66
CA ARG A 162 7.43 3.98 -7.03
C ARG A 162 7.76 2.51 -7.28
N ASP A 163 6.71 1.71 -7.28
CA ASP A 163 6.79 0.28 -7.50
C ASP A 163 5.96 -0.13 -8.72
N PRO A 164 6.52 -0.02 -9.93
CA PRO A 164 5.79 -0.35 -11.17
C PRO A 164 5.44 -1.84 -11.26
N VAL A 165 6.17 -2.72 -10.56
CA VAL A 165 5.85 -4.16 -10.51
C VAL A 165 4.51 -4.38 -9.79
N SER A 166 4.27 -3.60 -8.74
CA SER A 166 3.04 -3.62 -7.97
C SER A 166 1.97 -2.63 -8.49
N GLY A 167 2.24 -1.95 -9.62
CA GLY A 167 1.36 -0.91 -10.18
C GLY A 167 1.25 0.36 -9.34
N LEU A 168 2.19 0.62 -8.42
CA LEU A 168 2.18 1.77 -7.52
C LEU A 168 3.15 2.86 -8.02
N THR A 169 2.73 3.59 -9.05
CA THR A 169 3.54 4.61 -9.75
C THR A 169 3.36 6.03 -9.20
N CYS A 170 2.94 6.15 -7.94
CA CYS A 170 2.54 7.41 -7.32
C CYS A 170 3.55 8.56 -7.48
N TRP A 171 4.85 8.27 -7.42
CA TRP A 171 5.89 9.27 -7.62
C TRP A 171 5.89 9.83 -9.04
N ASP A 172 5.77 8.96 -10.04
CA ASP A 172 5.80 9.34 -11.45
C ASP A 172 4.53 10.12 -11.81
N ASP A 173 3.37 9.74 -11.25
CA ASP A 173 2.11 10.48 -11.39
C ASP A 173 2.16 11.86 -10.73
N TRP A 174 2.83 11.94 -9.58
CA TRP A 174 3.02 13.19 -8.87
C TRP A 174 4.05 14.11 -9.55
N ARG A 175 5.03 13.54 -10.27
CA ARG A 175 6.11 14.27 -10.96
C ARG A 175 6.29 13.77 -12.40
N PRO A 176 5.31 14.00 -13.28
CA PRO A 176 5.35 13.48 -14.64
C PRO A 176 6.49 14.07 -15.47
N ASP A 177 6.98 15.27 -15.13
CA ASP A 177 8.09 15.96 -15.79
C ASP A 177 9.43 15.79 -15.07
N GLY A 178 9.47 15.02 -13.98
CA GLY A 178 10.67 14.85 -13.17
C GLY A 178 11.09 16.09 -12.40
N ARG A 179 10.25 17.13 -12.25
CA ARG A 179 10.57 18.35 -11.48
C ARG A 179 9.72 18.44 -10.21
N LEU A 180 10.35 18.75 -9.07
CA LEU A 180 9.65 18.84 -7.80
C LEU A 180 9.32 20.30 -7.67
N VAL A 181 8.08 20.65 -7.99
CA VAL A 181 7.67 22.05 -7.90
C VAL A 181 7.54 22.45 -6.44
N ARG A 182 6.99 21.58 -5.57
CA ARG A 182 6.96 21.75 -4.11
C ARG A 182 6.92 20.42 -3.37
N CYS A 183 7.58 20.35 -2.22
CA CYS A 183 7.35 19.31 -1.23
C CYS A 183 5.95 19.48 -0.59
N PRO A 184 5.14 18.42 -0.40
CA PRO A 184 3.81 18.54 0.18
C PRO A 184 3.86 18.64 1.71
N ILE A 185 5.00 18.30 2.34
CA ILE A 185 5.22 18.50 3.78
C ILE A 185 5.72 19.92 4.06
N THR A 186 6.76 20.37 3.37
CA THR A 186 7.41 21.65 3.69
C THR A 186 6.88 22.82 2.88
N HIS A 187 6.12 22.56 1.80
CA HIS A 187 5.71 23.55 0.80
C HIS A 187 6.87 24.30 0.11
N GLU A 188 8.10 23.81 0.26
CA GLU A 188 9.32 24.38 -0.32
C GLU A 188 9.66 23.75 -1.67
N VAL A 189 10.33 24.53 -2.52
CA VAL A 189 10.97 24.06 -3.76
C VAL A 189 12.38 23.56 -3.41
N PRO A 190 12.82 22.38 -3.89
CA PRO A 190 14.23 22.04 -3.82
C PRO A 190 15.04 23.07 -4.62
N GLY A 191 16.11 23.57 -3.99
CA GLY A 191 17.04 24.50 -4.62
C GLY A 191 17.90 23.84 -5.69
#